data_AF-A0A0R1R6P8-F1
#
_entry.id   AF-A0A0R1R6P8-F1
#
_cell.length_a   1.000
_cell.length_b   1.000
_cell.length_c   1.000
_cell.angle_alpha   90.00
_cell.angle_beta   90.00
_cell.angle_gamma   90.00
#
_symmetry.space_group_name_H-M   'P 1'
#
loop_
_entity.id
_entity.type
_entity.pdbx_description
1 polymer ?
#
loop_
_entity_poly.entity_id
_entity_poly.type
_entity_poly.pdbx_seq_one_letter_code
_entity_poly.pdbx_strand_id
1 'polypeptide(L)'
;MSLTTVPGITFASTLVPDTATNGSYNAASVDNPLTVTNPGYATGYTVDVQNTPFNNSDATATAGDGKVLSGAVLNLPAPAAAAANEGNPSTGPVTSAVTLSGDNTNQVVETASANGGLGVWNSPYTASGINLTVPAGQEPGSYTSTLTWTLGNTVA
;
A
#
# COMPACT_ATOMS: atom_id res chain seq x y z
N MET A 1 14.68 -3.72 14.52
CA MET A 1 13.36 -3.16 14.17
C MET A 1 12.64 -4.17 13.30
N SER A 2 11.31 -4.14 13.23
CA SER A 2 10.54 -5.07 12.41
C SER A 2 9.24 -4.47 11.87
N LEU A 3 8.81 -4.96 10.70
CA LEU A 3 7.43 -4.84 10.23
C LEU A 3 6.62 -5.99 10.83
N THR A 4 5.68 -5.66 11.71
CA THR A 4 4.85 -6.66 12.40
C THR A 4 3.63 -7.06 11.57
N THR A 5 2.98 -6.07 10.94
CA THR A 5 1.88 -6.28 10.00
C THR A 5 1.99 -5.29 8.83
N VAL A 6 1.42 -5.68 7.70
CA VAL A 6 1.26 -4.83 6.52
C VAL A 6 -0.15 -5.00 5.97
N PRO A 7 -0.73 -3.97 5.33
CA PRO A 7 -2.10 -4.03 4.83
C PRO A 7 -2.23 -4.94 3.60
N GLY A 8 -3.20 -5.85 3.64
CA GLY A 8 -3.82 -6.48 2.50
C GLY A 8 -5.03 -5.67 2.03
N ILE A 9 -5.13 -5.44 0.72
CA ILE A 9 -6.19 -4.62 0.11
C ILE A 9 -6.96 -5.50 -0.87
N THR A 10 -8.30 -5.44 -0.79
CA THR A 10 -9.15 -6.09 -1.79
C THR A 10 -10.02 -5.07 -2.52
N PHE A 11 -10.32 -5.36 -3.77
CA PHE A 11 -11.30 -4.65 -4.59
C PHE A 11 -12.45 -5.59 -4.91
N ALA A 12 -13.56 -5.06 -5.42
CA ALA A 12 -14.67 -5.89 -5.87
C ALA A 12 -14.21 -6.92 -6.92
N SER A 13 -14.77 -8.12 -6.87
CA SER A 13 -14.37 -9.29 -7.68
C SER A 13 -14.55 -9.12 -9.19
N THR A 14 -15.18 -8.05 -9.65
CA THR A 14 -15.40 -7.80 -11.07
C THR A 14 -15.23 -6.31 -11.35
N LEU A 15 -14.07 -5.95 -11.87
CA LEU A 15 -13.88 -4.66 -12.51
C LEU A 15 -14.54 -4.76 -13.90
N VAL A 16 -15.24 -3.71 -14.31
CA VAL A 16 -15.77 -3.58 -15.68
C VAL A 16 -15.04 -2.43 -16.38
N PRO A 17 -13.76 -2.60 -16.75
CA PRO A 17 -12.96 -1.53 -17.33
C PRO A 17 -13.16 -1.37 -18.85
N ASP A 18 -13.96 -2.22 -19.49
CA ASP A 18 -14.36 -2.11 -20.89
C ASP A 18 -15.50 -1.09 -21.08
N THR A 19 -15.25 0.16 -20.69
CA THR A 19 -16.21 1.26 -20.86
C THR A 19 -15.58 2.42 -21.61
N ALA A 20 -16.39 3.43 -21.96
CA ALA A 20 -15.91 4.64 -22.63
C ALA A 20 -15.09 5.57 -21.72
N THR A 21 -15.03 5.32 -20.41
CA THR A 21 -14.39 6.19 -19.41
C THR A 21 -13.48 5.40 -18.49
N ASN A 22 -12.40 6.04 -18.03
CA ASN A 22 -11.53 5.42 -17.03
C ASN A 22 -12.32 5.04 -15.77
N GLY A 23 -12.06 3.86 -15.25
CA GLY A 23 -12.61 3.39 -13.98
C GLY A 23 -11.88 3.99 -12.79
N SER A 24 -12.61 4.20 -11.70
CA SER A 24 -12.07 4.56 -10.39
C SER A 24 -12.79 3.72 -9.35
N TYR A 25 -12.03 2.90 -8.63
CA TYR A 25 -12.55 1.87 -7.75
C TYR A 25 -11.98 2.07 -6.37
N ASN A 26 -12.84 2.29 -5.37
CA ASN A 26 -12.39 2.27 -3.98
C ASN A 26 -12.14 0.83 -3.53
N ALA A 27 -11.23 0.67 -2.58
CA ALA A 27 -11.03 -0.63 -1.96
C ALA A 27 -12.33 -1.12 -1.28
N ALA A 28 -12.59 -2.41 -1.37
CA ALA A 28 -13.69 -3.07 -0.68
C ALA A 28 -13.32 -3.34 0.79
N SER A 29 -12.08 -3.75 1.06
CA SER A 29 -11.58 -3.98 2.41
C SER A 29 -10.09 -3.70 2.54
N VAL A 30 -9.67 -3.44 3.77
CA VAL A 30 -8.29 -3.45 4.24
C VAL A 30 -8.27 -4.22 5.56
N ASP A 31 -7.33 -5.14 5.75
CA ASP A 31 -7.34 -6.04 6.91
C ASP A 31 -6.53 -5.52 8.11
N ASN A 32 -5.26 -5.19 7.91
CA ASN A 32 -4.27 -4.88 8.93
C ASN A 32 -3.72 -3.48 8.75
N PRO A 33 -3.31 -2.79 9.83
CA PRO A 33 -2.50 -1.58 9.71
C PRO A 33 -1.08 -1.92 9.22
N LEU A 34 -0.38 -0.91 8.71
CA LEU A 34 1.08 -0.94 8.69
C LEU A 34 1.56 -0.81 10.13
N THR A 35 2.30 -1.79 10.64
CA THR A 35 2.81 -1.77 12.02
C THR A 35 4.32 -1.89 12.05
N VAL A 36 5.00 -0.87 12.60
CA VAL A 36 6.44 -0.87 12.83
C VAL A 36 6.73 -1.01 14.32
N THR A 37 7.63 -1.93 14.67
CA THR A 37 8.16 -2.09 16.03
C THR A 37 9.63 -1.66 16.07
N ASN A 38 9.90 -0.61 16.83
CA ASN A 38 11.24 -0.14 17.15
C ASN A 38 11.55 -0.37 18.64
N PRO A 39 12.35 -1.39 18.99
CA PRO A 39 12.65 -1.71 20.39
C PRO A 39 13.66 -0.77 21.07
N GLY A 40 14.11 0.31 20.42
CA GLY A 40 15.07 1.25 21.01
C GLY A 40 16.17 1.76 20.08
N TYR A 41 16.06 1.57 18.77
CA TYR A 41 17.06 2.02 17.81
C TYR A 41 16.93 3.52 17.58
N ALA A 42 17.99 4.26 17.92
CA ALA A 42 18.06 5.72 17.81
C ALA A 42 18.23 6.22 16.36
N THR A 43 18.44 5.34 15.39
CA THR A 43 18.68 5.74 13.99
C THR A 43 17.47 6.38 13.33
N GLY A 44 16.25 6.08 13.80
CA GLY A 44 15.02 6.31 13.04
C GLY A 44 14.81 5.20 11.99
N TYR A 45 13.80 5.36 11.13
CA TYR A 45 13.48 4.38 10.09
C TYR A 45 12.72 4.98 8.92
N THR A 46 12.72 4.24 7.81
CA THR A 46 11.89 4.47 6.63
C THR A 46 11.17 3.18 6.27
N VAL A 47 9.90 3.28 5.92
CA VAL A 47 9.16 2.21 5.25
C VAL A 47 8.86 2.64 3.82
N ASP A 48 9.26 1.78 2.89
CA ASP A 48 8.95 1.89 1.48
C ASP A 48 7.91 0.84 1.08
N VAL A 49 7.08 1.16 0.09
CA VAL A 49 6.20 0.21 -0.60
C VAL A 49 6.40 0.31 -2.11
N GLN A 50 6.37 -0.83 -2.78
CA GLN A 50 6.27 -0.93 -4.23
C GLN A 50 5.19 -1.95 -4.59
N ASN A 51 4.73 -1.91 -5.84
CA ASN A 51 3.81 -2.92 -6.36
C ASN A 51 4.24 -3.49 -7.71
N THR A 52 3.90 -4.75 -7.95
CA THR A 52 4.02 -5.37 -9.28
C THR A 52 2.90 -4.87 -10.21
N PRO A 53 2.96 -5.11 -11.52
CA PRO A 53 1.80 -4.91 -12.39
C PRO A 53 0.58 -5.69 -11.89
N PHE A 54 -0.61 -5.19 -12.20
CA PHE A 54 -1.86 -5.92 -11.99
C PHE A 54 -2.03 -6.96 -13.09
N ASN A 55 -1.82 -8.23 -12.77
CA ASN A 55 -1.92 -9.34 -13.72
C ASN A 55 -3.24 -10.08 -13.51
N ASN A 56 -3.91 -10.45 -14.61
CA ASN A 56 -5.07 -11.31 -14.56
C ASN A 56 -4.64 -12.68 -14.02
N SER A 57 -5.28 -13.13 -12.95
CA SER A 57 -5.10 -14.45 -12.34
C SER A 57 -6.23 -15.42 -12.72
N ASP A 58 -7.21 -14.97 -13.51
CA ASP A 58 -8.29 -15.82 -14.01
C ASP A 58 -7.93 -16.38 -15.39
N ALA A 59 -7.47 -17.64 -15.40
CA ALA A 59 -7.17 -18.40 -16.62
C ALA A 59 -8.40 -18.71 -17.48
N THR A 60 -9.61 -18.48 -16.97
CA THR A 60 -10.88 -18.69 -17.69
C THR A 60 -11.45 -17.40 -18.28
N ALA A 61 -10.91 -16.24 -17.90
CA ALA A 61 -11.29 -14.96 -18.48
C ALA A 61 -10.84 -14.86 -19.94
N THR A 62 -11.60 -14.12 -20.75
CA THR A 62 -11.28 -13.84 -22.17
C THR A 62 -9.87 -13.24 -22.32
N ALA A 63 -9.40 -12.53 -21.28
CA ALA A 63 -8.11 -11.89 -21.23
C ALA A 63 -6.91 -12.82 -21.30
N GLY A 64 -7.10 -14.10 -20.99
CA GLY A 64 -6.03 -15.05 -20.76
C GLY A 64 -5.29 -14.79 -19.44
N ASP A 65 -4.71 -15.85 -18.89
CA ASP A 65 -3.85 -15.77 -17.71
C ASP A 65 -2.64 -14.85 -17.98
N GLY A 66 -2.26 -14.04 -17.00
CA GLY A 66 -1.10 -13.15 -17.08
C GLY A 66 -1.30 -11.85 -17.88
N LYS A 67 -2.49 -11.56 -18.41
CA LYS A 67 -2.78 -10.27 -19.05
C LYS A 67 -2.64 -9.12 -18.05
N VAL A 68 -1.90 -8.09 -18.42
CA VAL A 68 -1.71 -6.90 -17.57
C VAL A 68 -2.87 -5.92 -17.72
N LEU A 69 -3.36 -5.39 -16.60
CA LEU A 69 -4.25 -4.23 -16.56
C LEU A 69 -3.45 -2.96 -16.83
N SER A 70 -3.34 -2.58 -18.10
CA SER A 70 -2.37 -1.59 -18.56
C SER A 70 -2.69 -0.19 -18.04
N GLY A 71 -1.70 0.47 -17.42
CA GLY A 71 -1.85 1.83 -16.88
C GLY A 71 -2.70 1.91 -15.62
N ALA A 72 -2.99 0.78 -14.97
CA ALA A 72 -3.63 0.76 -13.66
C ALA A 72 -2.71 1.41 -12.61
N VAL A 73 -3.29 2.26 -11.78
CA VAL A 73 -2.56 3.01 -10.74
C VAL A 73 -3.31 2.88 -9.41
N LEU A 74 -2.61 2.36 -8.41
CA LEU A 74 -3.09 2.25 -7.03
C LEU A 74 -2.64 3.48 -6.24
N ASN A 75 -3.58 4.17 -5.62
CA ASN A 75 -3.33 5.33 -4.77
C ASN A 75 -3.61 4.94 -3.32
N LEU A 76 -2.60 5.11 -2.47
CA LEU A 76 -2.71 4.95 -1.02
C LEU A 76 -2.68 6.34 -0.37
N PRO A 77 -3.62 6.65 0.55
CA PRO A 77 -3.60 7.92 1.27
C PRO A 77 -2.47 7.93 2.31
N ALA A 78 -2.17 9.09 2.90
CA ALA A 78 -1.32 9.13 4.10
C ALA A 78 -2.13 8.57 5.29
N PRO A 79 -1.75 7.42 5.90
CA PRO A 79 -2.43 6.92 7.09
C PRO A 79 -2.09 7.78 8.31
N ALA A 80 -3.00 7.86 9.29
CA ALA A 80 -2.71 8.56 10.55
C ALA A 80 -1.97 7.62 11.51
N ALA A 81 -0.65 7.79 11.66
CA ALA A 81 0.16 6.99 12.57
C ALA A 81 -0.19 7.29 14.04
N ALA A 82 -0.34 6.24 14.84
CA ALA A 82 -0.59 6.32 16.27
C ALA A 82 0.26 5.30 17.04
N ALA A 83 0.75 5.68 18.22
CA ALA A 83 1.42 4.73 19.10
C ALA A 83 0.43 3.66 19.58
N ALA A 84 0.87 2.41 19.65
CA ALA A 84 0.01 1.30 20.11
C ALA A 84 -0.24 1.31 21.63
N ASN A 85 0.56 2.06 22.39
CA ASN A 85 0.41 2.23 23.83
C ASN A 85 0.12 3.68 24.20
N GLU A 86 -0.67 3.86 25.25
CA GLU A 86 -0.92 5.17 25.84
C GLU A 86 0.38 5.76 26.43
N GLY A 87 0.53 7.09 26.30
CA GLY A 87 1.64 7.83 26.92
C GLY A 87 3.03 7.60 26.30
N ASN A 88 3.14 7.02 25.09
CA ASN A 88 4.43 6.93 24.40
C ASN A 88 5.02 8.34 24.18
N PRO A 89 6.17 8.68 24.77
CA PRO A 89 6.75 10.02 24.67
C PRO A 89 7.57 10.22 23.38
N SER A 90 7.81 9.17 22.60
CA SER A 90 8.57 9.27 21.35
C SER A 90 7.81 10.09 20.33
N THR A 91 8.53 10.96 19.61
CA THR A 91 8.01 11.56 18.37
C THR A 91 7.59 10.44 17.42
N GLY A 92 6.37 10.53 16.88
CA GLY A 92 5.84 9.56 15.92
C GLY A 92 6.43 9.73 14.53
N PRO A 93 6.23 8.72 13.65
CA PRO A 93 6.62 8.84 12.26
C PRO A 93 5.73 9.83 11.52
N VAL A 94 6.26 10.38 10.43
CA VAL A 94 5.52 11.12 9.41
C VAL A 94 5.14 10.16 8.30
N THR A 95 3.89 10.23 7.85
CA THR A 95 3.34 9.37 6.80
C THR A 95 3.04 10.16 5.53
N SER A 96 3.07 9.47 4.39
CA SER A 96 2.89 10.07 3.06
C SER A 96 1.84 9.31 2.26
N ALA A 97 1.10 10.06 1.42
CA ALA A 97 0.31 9.45 0.36
C ALA A 97 1.23 9.02 -0.77
N VAL A 98 0.93 7.88 -1.40
CA VAL A 98 1.77 7.31 -2.46
C VAL A 98 0.94 6.82 -3.64
N THR A 99 1.58 6.84 -4.81
CA THR A 99 1.02 6.37 -6.07
C THR A 99 1.87 5.23 -6.59
N LEU A 100 1.22 4.10 -6.89
CA LEU A 100 1.84 2.82 -7.20
C LEU A 100 1.38 2.37 -8.59
N SER A 101 2.29 2.47 -9.56
CA SER A 101 2.00 2.30 -11.00
C SER A 101 2.30 0.88 -11.52
N GLY A 102 2.67 -0.04 -10.64
CA GLY A 102 3.03 -1.42 -11.02
C GLY A 102 4.42 -1.56 -11.63
N ASP A 103 5.28 -0.56 -11.51
CA ASP A 103 6.62 -0.51 -12.10
C ASP A 103 7.73 -0.99 -11.15
N ASN A 104 7.36 -1.48 -9.95
CA ASN A 104 8.28 -1.85 -8.87
C ASN A 104 9.13 -0.68 -8.34
N THR A 105 8.70 0.57 -8.53
CA THR A 105 9.37 1.73 -7.94
C THR A 105 8.98 1.87 -6.47
N ASN A 106 9.98 1.93 -5.58
CA ASN A 106 9.76 2.20 -4.15
C ASN A 106 9.19 3.60 -3.91
N GLN A 107 8.16 3.68 -3.08
CA GLN A 107 7.57 4.92 -2.58
C GLN A 107 7.63 4.93 -1.05
N VAL A 108 8.14 6.03 -0.48
CA VAL A 108 8.23 6.20 0.98
C VAL A 108 6.83 6.47 1.54
N VAL A 109 6.36 5.60 2.44
CA VAL A 109 5.04 5.71 3.08
C VAL A 109 5.11 6.22 4.51
N GLU A 110 6.23 5.97 5.20
CA GLU A 110 6.39 6.28 6.62
C GLU A 110 7.86 6.54 6.93
N THR A 111 8.16 7.58 7.70
CA THR A 111 9.53 7.89 8.14
C THR A 111 9.52 8.39 9.58
N ALA A 112 10.38 7.82 10.41
CA ALA A 112 10.72 8.37 11.72
C ALA A 112 12.13 8.93 11.69
N SER A 113 12.31 10.15 12.19
CA SER A 113 13.62 10.77 12.34
C SER A 113 14.49 10.03 13.37
N ALA A 114 15.79 10.33 13.38
CA ALA A 114 16.68 9.90 14.46
C ALA A 114 16.10 10.26 15.83
N ASN A 115 16.25 9.35 16.79
CA ASN A 115 15.66 9.37 18.15
C ASN A 115 14.12 9.38 18.19
N GLY A 116 13.44 9.31 17.04
CA GLY A 116 11.99 9.18 16.93
C GLY A 116 11.56 7.75 16.59
N GLY A 117 10.25 7.55 16.53
CA GLY A 117 9.63 6.28 16.16
C GLY A 117 9.96 5.13 17.10
N LEU A 118 10.28 5.39 18.37
CA LEU A 118 10.51 4.35 19.38
C LEU A 118 9.17 3.74 19.83
N GLY A 119 9.18 2.44 20.13
CA GLY A 119 7.99 1.69 20.50
C GLY A 119 7.27 1.08 19.30
N VAL A 120 5.96 0.90 19.43
CA VAL A 120 5.11 0.29 18.39
C VAL A 120 4.20 1.36 17.81
N TRP A 121 4.22 1.50 16.49
CA TRP A 121 3.43 2.46 15.74
C TRP A 121 2.50 1.75 14.76
N ASN A 122 1.21 2.08 14.83
CA ASN A 122 0.17 1.56 13.96
C ASN A 122 -0.28 2.68 13.01
N SER A 123 -0.24 2.39 11.72
CA SER A 123 -0.66 3.29 10.64
C SER A 123 -1.79 2.64 9.85
N PRO A 124 -3.05 2.78 10.32
CA PRO A 124 -4.21 2.16 9.67
C PRO A 124 -4.60 2.89 8.39
N TYR A 125 -4.86 2.12 7.34
CA TYR A 125 -5.52 2.61 6.13
C TYR A 125 -7.02 2.38 6.21
N THR A 126 -7.80 3.25 5.56
CA THR A 126 -9.24 3.07 5.39
C THR A 126 -9.56 2.72 3.95
N ALA A 127 -10.47 1.77 3.74
CA ALA A 127 -10.85 1.32 2.40
C ALA A 127 -11.37 2.48 1.53
N SER A 128 -12.11 3.43 2.13
CA SER A 128 -12.61 4.63 1.46
C SER A 128 -11.52 5.60 1.00
N GLY A 129 -10.32 5.53 1.58
CA GLY A 129 -9.19 6.38 1.20
C GLY A 129 -8.31 5.78 0.11
N ILE A 130 -8.44 4.48 -0.16
CA ILE A 130 -7.65 3.75 -1.16
C ILE A 130 -8.42 3.70 -2.47
N ASN A 131 -7.75 4.03 -3.57
CA ASN A 131 -8.37 4.05 -4.89
C ASN A 131 -7.49 3.41 -5.96
N LEU A 132 -8.09 2.56 -6.80
CA LEU A 132 -7.50 2.03 -8.03
C LEU A 132 -8.10 2.75 -9.23
N THR A 133 -7.28 3.45 -10.00
CA THR A 133 -7.68 4.04 -11.28
C THR A 133 -7.25 3.13 -12.41
N VAL A 134 -8.14 2.88 -13.36
CA VAL A 134 -7.92 1.96 -14.48
C VAL A 134 -8.32 2.65 -15.78
N PRO A 135 -7.44 2.75 -16.79
CA PRO A 135 -7.83 3.27 -18.10
C PRO A 135 -9.00 2.48 -18.71
N ALA A 136 -9.83 3.15 -19.51
CA ALA A 136 -10.87 2.50 -20.30
C ALA A 136 -10.32 1.48 -21.32
N GLY A 137 -11.20 0.62 -21.84
CA GLY A 137 -10.89 -0.33 -22.91
C GLY A 137 -10.00 -1.49 -22.46
N GLN A 138 -10.04 -1.84 -21.17
CA GLN A 138 -9.37 -3.04 -20.67
C GLN A 138 -10.33 -4.21 -20.66
N GLU A 139 -9.77 -5.39 -20.67
CA GLU A 139 -10.55 -6.62 -20.65
C GLU A 139 -11.11 -6.91 -19.24
N PRO A 140 -12.34 -7.45 -19.13
CA PRO A 140 -12.83 -7.95 -17.86
C PRO A 140 -11.99 -9.12 -17.35
N GLY A 141 -11.74 -9.18 -16.05
CA GLY A 141 -10.94 -10.24 -15.44
C GLY A 141 -10.71 -10.03 -13.94
N SER A 142 -9.98 -10.96 -13.33
CA SER A 142 -9.58 -10.88 -11.92
C SER A 142 -8.11 -10.52 -11.82
N TYR A 143 -7.81 -9.29 -11.41
CA TYR A 143 -6.45 -8.76 -11.44
C TYR A 143 -5.83 -8.67 -10.04
N THR A 144 -4.59 -9.14 -9.90
CA THR A 144 -3.83 -9.09 -8.64
C THR A 144 -2.50 -8.38 -8.83
N SER A 145 -2.10 -7.60 -7.82
CA SER A 145 -0.78 -6.97 -7.71
C SER A 145 -0.19 -7.32 -6.34
N THR A 146 1.10 -7.62 -6.28
CA THR A 146 1.81 -7.88 -5.02
C THR A 146 2.39 -6.58 -4.50
N LEU A 147 2.04 -6.22 -3.26
CA LEU A 147 2.69 -5.14 -2.51
C LEU A 147 3.90 -5.69 -1.75
N THR A 148 5.06 -5.07 -1.96
CA THR A 148 6.28 -5.38 -1.21
C THR A 148 6.61 -4.20 -0.31
N TRP A 149 6.65 -4.45 1.01
CA TRP A 149 6.96 -3.45 2.03
C TRP A 149 8.38 -3.69 2.55
N THR A 150 9.19 -2.63 2.56
CA THR A 150 10.59 -2.71 2.98
C THR A 150 10.83 -1.76 4.16
N LEU A 151 11.40 -2.27 5.24
CA LEU A 151 11.84 -1.47 6.38
C LEU A 151 13.35 -1.24 6.28
N GLY A 152 13.74 0.02 6.21
CA GLY A 152 15.12 0.48 6.26
C GLY A 152 15.39 1.32 7.51
N ASN A 153 16.65 1.36 7.94
CA ASN A 153 17.10 2.34 8.92
C ASN A 153 17.43 3.65 8.18
N THR A 154 17.07 4.80 8.75
CA THR A 154 17.66 6.07 8.31
C THR A 154 19.12 6.08 8.75
N VAL A 155 20.05 6.03 7.79
CA VAL A 155 21.48 6.18 8.10
C VAL A 155 21.71 7.57 8.71
N ALA A 156 22.43 7.59 9.83
CA ALA A 156 22.86 8.80 10.51
C ALA A 156 23.90 9.58 9.69
#